data_AF-A0A7W8IFR4-F1
#
_entry.id   AF-A0A7W8IFR4-F1
#
_cell.length_a   1.000
_cell.length_b   1.000
_cell.length_c   1.000
_cell.angle_alpha   90.00
_cell.angle_beta   90.00
_cell.angle_gamma   90.00
#
_symmetry.space_group_name_H-M   'P 1'
#
loop_
_entity.id
_entity.type
_entity.pdbx_description
1 polymer ?
#
loop_
_entity_poly.entity_id
_entity_poly.type
_entity_poly.pdbx_seq_one_letter_code
_entity_poly.pdbx_strand_id
1 'polypeptide(L)'
;MKLALLVPIVCLGVASMAMKADTLTLNSGTVNPFGGSAEIYPYSFQLGTSSGTSTVNLMCLNYNREISPGESWSITEESIPTGNTMMDQDYRADAILYSEILHPQTGVSASEVQYAEWSIFDPADLMGNSLFDSTAQALASSALSAANNQQLISSGYFSQFTLYIPANDTSSGPQEFIGTATTPEPSSLMLFGSGLIGMAGVVRRKLVRS
;
A
#
# COMPACT_ATOMS: atom_id res chain seq x y z
N MET A 1 9.42 64.33 -15.95
CA MET A 1 9.09 63.16 -15.11
C MET A 1 7.74 62.60 -15.56
N LYS A 2 7.73 61.39 -16.13
CA LYS A 2 6.59 60.45 -16.16
C LYS A 2 7.12 59.14 -16.76
N LEU A 3 7.66 58.30 -15.88
CA LEU A 3 8.10 56.95 -16.21
C LEU A 3 6.85 56.05 -16.03
N ALA A 4 6.24 55.62 -17.13
CA ALA A 4 5.15 54.66 -17.09
C ALA A 4 5.74 53.25 -16.94
N LEU A 5 5.61 52.69 -15.74
CA LEU A 5 6.05 51.33 -15.40
C LEU A 5 5.03 50.34 -15.98
N LEU A 6 5.41 49.61 -17.03
CA LEU A 6 4.67 48.46 -17.53
C LEU A 6 5.00 47.24 -16.65
N VAL A 7 4.05 46.84 -15.80
CA VAL A 7 4.10 45.60 -15.02
C VAL A 7 3.59 44.46 -15.92
N PRO A 8 4.39 43.42 -16.22
CA PRO A 8 3.87 42.24 -16.88
C PRO A 8 3.11 41.39 -15.86
N ILE A 9 1.79 41.27 -16.07
CA ILE A 9 0.93 40.31 -15.39
C ILE A 9 1.39 38.91 -15.81
N VAL A 10 2.16 38.26 -14.94
CA VAL A 10 2.48 36.84 -15.05
C VAL A 10 1.22 36.09 -14.65
N CYS A 11 0.47 35.61 -15.65
CA CYS A 11 -0.61 34.66 -15.44
C CYS A 11 -0.02 33.37 -14.83
N LEU A 12 -0.10 33.21 -13.51
CA LEU A 12 -0.02 31.90 -12.87
C LEU A 12 -1.29 31.12 -13.28
N GLY A 13 -1.25 30.50 -14.46
CA GLY A 13 -2.13 29.41 -14.80
C GLY A 13 -1.76 28.24 -13.91
N VAL A 14 -2.36 28.17 -12.72
CA VAL A 14 -2.38 26.95 -11.91
C VAL A 14 -3.16 25.94 -12.75
N ALA A 15 -2.46 25.13 -13.53
CA ALA A 15 -3.06 23.95 -14.11
C ALA A 15 -3.46 23.07 -12.92
N SER A 16 -4.75 23.10 -12.58
CA SER A 16 -5.35 22.21 -11.60
C SER A 16 -5.12 20.79 -12.09
N MET A 17 -4.03 20.18 -11.64
CA MET A 17 -3.76 18.78 -11.91
C MET A 17 -4.84 18.03 -11.13
N ALA A 18 -5.83 17.50 -11.85
CA ALA A 18 -6.80 16.61 -11.23
C ALA A 18 -6.02 15.40 -10.74
N MET A 19 -5.75 15.35 -9.44
CA MET A 19 -5.17 14.18 -8.80
C MET A 19 -6.23 13.08 -8.90
N LYS A 20 -6.00 12.12 -9.77
CA LYS A 20 -6.87 10.95 -9.89
C LYS A 20 -6.51 10.03 -8.72
N ALA A 21 -7.49 9.69 -7.88
CA ALA A 21 -7.30 8.70 -6.83
C ALA A 21 -6.93 7.35 -7.46
N ASP A 22 -6.03 6.63 -6.81
CA ASP A 22 -5.67 5.29 -7.21
C ASP A 22 -6.83 4.34 -6.91
N THR A 23 -6.99 3.33 -7.75
CA THR A 23 -8.14 2.40 -7.71
C THR A 23 -7.65 0.97 -7.75
N LEU A 24 -8.18 0.14 -6.86
CA LEU A 24 -8.05 -1.32 -6.96
C LEU A 24 -9.29 -1.88 -7.66
N THR A 25 -9.07 -2.84 -8.55
CA THR A 25 -10.12 -3.68 -9.14
C THR A 25 -9.75 -5.14 -8.91
N LEU A 26 -10.58 -5.88 -8.18
CA LEU A 26 -10.33 -7.30 -7.91
C LEU A 26 -10.51 -8.11 -9.19
N ASN A 27 -9.48 -8.84 -9.62
CA ASN A 27 -9.59 -9.77 -10.73
C ASN A 27 -10.06 -11.15 -10.23
N SER A 28 -9.40 -11.66 -9.18
CA SER A 28 -9.67 -12.98 -8.59
C SER A 28 -8.94 -13.15 -7.26
N GLY A 29 -9.55 -13.83 -6.28
CA GLY A 29 -8.84 -14.40 -5.14
C GLY A 29 -8.47 -15.87 -5.36
N THR A 30 -7.70 -16.43 -4.44
CA THR A 30 -7.28 -17.83 -4.48
C THR A 30 -8.12 -18.66 -3.52
N VAL A 31 -8.80 -19.68 -4.02
CA VAL A 31 -9.54 -20.62 -3.16
C VAL A 31 -8.57 -21.36 -2.24
N ASN A 32 -8.90 -21.44 -0.95
CA ASN A 32 -8.06 -22.15 0.01
C ASN A 32 -7.96 -23.65 -0.31
N PRO A 33 -6.75 -24.18 -0.61
CA PRO A 33 -6.57 -25.58 -0.95
C PRO A 33 -6.75 -26.55 0.23
N PHE A 34 -6.76 -26.04 1.47
CA PHE A 34 -6.94 -26.83 2.70
C PHE A 34 -8.41 -26.88 3.16
N GLY A 35 -9.34 -26.33 2.38
CA GLY A 35 -10.77 -26.23 2.70
C GLY A 35 -11.17 -24.86 3.24
N GLY A 36 -12.44 -24.71 3.62
CA GLY A 36 -13.03 -23.41 3.98
C GLY A 36 -13.70 -22.71 2.79
N SER A 37 -14.55 -21.73 3.06
CA SER A 37 -15.26 -20.94 2.03
C SER A 37 -14.57 -19.62 1.70
N ALA A 38 -13.58 -19.21 2.49
CA ALA A 38 -12.86 -17.96 2.29
C ALA A 38 -11.74 -18.12 1.26
N GLU A 39 -11.55 -17.08 0.45
CA GLU A 39 -10.38 -16.94 -0.41
C GLU A 39 -9.17 -16.54 0.45
N ILE A 40 -7.97 -16.97 0.07
CA ILE A 40 -6.71 -16.64 0.74
C ILE A 40 -5.75 -15.98 -0.26
N TYR A 41 -4.62 -15.48 0.24
CA TYR A 41 -3.53 -15.02 -0.61
C TYR A 41 -3.13 -16.06 -1.68
N PRO A 42 -2.85 -15.64 -2.93
CA PRO A 42 -2.90 -14.26 -3.41
C PRO A 42 -4.29 -13.79 -3.84
N TYR A 43 -4.62 -12.54 -3.49
CA TYR A 43 -5.67 -11.76 -4.14
C TYR A 43 -5.06 -10.93 -5.28
N SER A 44 -5.48 -11.22 -6.51
CA SER A 44 -4.96 -10.54 -7.71
C SER A 44 -5.81 -9.32 -8.04
N PHE A 45 -5.17 -8.15 -8.08
CA PHE A 45 -5.80 -6.87 -8.39
C PHE A 45 -5.19 -6.21 -9.62
N GLN A 46 -6.02 -5.47 -10.35
CA GLN A 46 -5.55 -4.36 -11.19
C GLN A 46 -5.48 -3.08 -10.35
N LEU A 47 -4.27 -2.57 -10.16
CA LEU A 47 -4.01 -1.27 -9.54
C LEU A 47 -3.93 -0.22 -10.64
N GLY A 48 -4.93 0.65 -10.71
CA GLY A 48 -4.97 1.80 -11.60
C GLY A 48 -4.43 3.03 -10.88
N THR A 49 -3.26 3.50 -11.27
CA THR A 49 -2.66 4.73 -10.76
C THR A 49 -2.63 5.84 -11.81
N SER A 50 -2.22 7.03 -11.41
CA SER A 50 -1.94 8.13 -12.35
C SER A 50 -0.87 7.79 -13.42
N SER A 51 -0.01 6.81 -13.14
CA SER A 51 1.08 6.37 -14.02
C SER A 51 0.71 5.22 -14.97
N GLY A 52 -0.44 4.58 -14.77
CA GLY A 52 -0.91 3.45 -15.58
C GLY A 52 -1.61 2.38 -14.75
N THR A 53 -1.81 1.21 -15.36
CA THR A 53 -2.41 0.06 -14.70
C THR A 53 -1.38 -1.06 -14.55
N SER A 54 -1.26 -1.61 -13.35
CA SER A 54 -0.41 -2.76 -13.04
C SER A 54 -1.22 -3.88 -12.40
N THR A 55 -0.72 -5.11 -12.46
CA THR A 55 -1.28 -6.23 -11.68
C THR A 55 -0.46 -6.41 -10.42
N VAL A 56 -1.13 -6.46 -9.27
CA VAL A 56 -0.52 -6.65 -7.96
C VAL A 56 -1.19 -7.82 -7.24
N ASN A 57 -0.41 -8.55 -6.43
CA ASN A 57 -0.90 -9.61 -5.58
C ASN A 57 -0.84 -9.14 -4.12
N LEU A 58 -2.00 -9.02 -3.51
CA LEU A 58 -2.14 -8.49 -2.17
C LEU A 58 -2.65 -9.56 -1.21
N MET A 59 -2.36 -9.37 0.08
CA MET A 59 -2.92 -10.15 1.17
C MET A 59 -4.04 -9.33 1.81
N CYS A 60 -5.19 -9.96 1.99
CA CYS A 60 -6.32 -9.37 2.70
C CYS A 60 -5.96 -9.15 4.18
N LEU A 61 -6.49 -8.10 4.82
CA LEU A 61 -6.27 -7.78 6.23
C LEU A 61 -7.50 -8.01 7.14
N ASN A 62 -8.65 -8.37 6.56
CA ASN A 62 -9.91 -8.50 7.31
C ASN A 62 -10.68 -9.74 6.85
N TYR A 63 -11.08 -10.58 7.81
CA TYR A 63 -11.85 -11.79 7.55
C TYR A 63 -13.34 -11.50 7.33
N ASN A 64 -13.89 -10.52 8.05
CA ASN A 64 -15.35 -10.29 8.13
C ASN A 64 -15.91 -9.31 7.10
N ARG A 65 -15.04 -8.73 6.26
CA ARG A 65 -15.46 -7.94 5.10
C ARG A 65 -15.41 -8.85 3.90
N GLU A 66 -16.38 -8.80 3.00
CA GLU A 66 -16.40 -9.65 1.80
C GLU A 66 -16.17 -8.80 0.56
N ILE A 67 -15.51 -9.39 -0.44
CA ILE A 67 -15.27 -8.80 -1.76
C ILE A 67 -15.63 -9.80 -2.84
N SER A 68 -16.03 -9.32 -4.01
CA SER A 68 -16.36 -10.17 -5.17
C SER A 68 -15.53 -9.80 -6.40
N PRO A 69 -15.12 -10.78 -7.24
CA PRO A 69 -14.40 -10.51 -8.48
C PRO A 69 -15.12 -9.48 -9.37
N GLY A 70 -14.36 -8.50 -9.86
CA GLY A 70 -14.87 -7.38 -10.67
C GLY A 70 -15.22 -6.13 -9.86
N GLU A 71 -15.27 -6.20 -8.53
CA GLU A 71 -15.45 -5.02 -7.69
C GLU A 71 -14.26 -4.07 -7.79
N SER A 72 -14.55 -2.77 -7.69
CA SER A 72 -13.52 -1.73 -7.73
C SER A 72 -13.85 -0.58 -6.81
N TRP A 73 -12.83 -0.10 -6.10
CA TRP A 73 -12.93 1.02 -5.17
C TRP A 73 -11.67 1.89 -5.21
N SER A 74 -11.83 3.14 -4.76
CA SER A 74 -10.70 4.04 -4.55
C SER A 74 -9.96 3.66 -3.28
N ILE A 75 -8.63 3.75 -3.32
CA ILE A 75 -7.76 3.46 -2.19
C ILE A 75 -6.86 4.65 -1.87
N THR A 76 -6.35 4.64 -0.66
CA THR A 76 -5.20 5.41 -0.21
C THR A 76 -4.06 4.41 0.03
N GLU A 77 -2.92 4.63 -0.62
CA GLU A 77 -1.69 3.90 -0.34
C GLU A 77 -0.99 4.52 0.87
N GLU A 78 -0.75 3.73 1.91
CA GLU A 78 -0.09 4.18 3.13
C GLU A 78 1.15 3.34 3.45
N SER A 79 2.16 3.99 4.03
CA SER A 79 3.30 3.27 4.62
C SER A 79 2.88 2.59 5.91
N ILE A 80 3.47 1.44 6.23
CA ILE A 80 3.26 0.82 7.56
C ILE A 80 3.62 1.82 8.66
N PRO A 81 2.71 2.10 9.60
CA PRO A 81 2.97 3.06 10.65
C PRO A 81 4.02 2.56 11.64
N THR A 82 4.89 3.47 12.09
CA THR A 82 5.96 3.21 13.05
C THR A 82 5.69 3.83 14.43
N GLY A 83 4.47 4.30 14.65
CA GLY A 83 3.99 4.83 15.92
C GLY A 83 3.80 3.72 16.98
N ASN A 84 3.29 4.13 18.15
CA ASN A 84 3.18 3.25 19.32
C ASN A 84 1.72 2.93 19.69
N THR A 85 0.76 3.21 18.83
CA THR A 85 -0.64 2.81 19.09
C THR A 85 -0.82 1.30 18.90
N MET A 86 -1.91 0.73 19.43
CA MET A 86 -2.23 -0.68 19.18
C MET A 86 -2.40 -0.94 17.68
N MET A 87 -3.15 -0.08 16.99
CA MET A 87 -3.33 -0.15 15.54
C MET A 87 -2.00 -0.15 14.78
N ASP A 88 -1.04 0.68 15.21
CA ASP A 88 0.28 0.70 14.56
C ASP A 88 1.04 -0.64 14.76
N GLN A 89 0.84 -1.28 15.91
CA GLN A 89 1.43 -2.60 16.18
C GLN A 89 0.77 -3.69 15.34
N ASP A 90 -0.55 -3.64 15.21
CA ASP A 90 -1.34 -4.59 14.43
C ASP A 90 -0.90 -4.56 12.95
N TYR A 91 -0.85 -3.37 12.33
CA TYR A 91 -0.33 -3.25 10.96
C TYR A 91 1.12 -3.70 10.79
N ARG A 92 1.97 -3.53 11.81
CA ARG A 92 3.34 -4.06 11.77
C ARG A 92 3.37 -5.58 11.90
N ALA A 93 2.48 -6.18 12.67
CA ALA A 93 2.33 -7.62 12.76
C ALA A 93 1.90 -8.20 11.41
N ASP A 94 0.93 -7.58 10.74
CA ASP A 94 0.49 -8.00 9.41
C ASP A 94 1.59 -7.86 8.36
N ALA A 95 2.41 -6.80 8.44
CA ALA A 95 3.57 -6.65 7.57
C ALA A 95 4.61 -7.78 7.79
N ILE A 96 4.80 -8.21 9.04
CA ILE A 96 5.68 -9.35 9.36
C ILE A 96 5.08 -10.64 8.81
N LEU A 97 3.77 -10.88 8.96
CA LEU A 97 3.09 -12.04 8.40
C LEU A 97 3.14 -12.04 6.87
N TYR A 98 2.97 -10.88 6.22
CA TYR A 98 3.12 -10.75 4.77
C TYR A 98 4.55 -11.07 4.33
N SER A 99 5.55 -10.73 5.15
CA SER A 99 6.92 -11.13 4.88
C SER A 99 7.13 -12.64 4.89
N GLU A 100 6.36 -13.39 5.70
CA GLU A 100 6.36 -14.86 5.68
C GLU A 100 5.72 -15.42 4.40
N ILE A 101 4.75 -14.72 3.78
CA ILE A 101 4.28 -15.08 2.43
C ILE A 101 5.41 -14.94 1.40
N LEU A 102 6.20 -13.87 1.48
CA LEU A 102 7.30 -13.61 0.55
C LEU A 102 8.50 -14.54 0.79
N HIS A 103 8.71 -14.95 2.03
CA HIS A 103 9.84 -15.76 2.48
C HIS A 103 9.37 -16.88 3.42
N PRO A 104 8.62 -17.87 2.90
CA PRO A 104 7.96 -18.86 3.74
C PRO A 104 8.95 -19.76 4.46
N GLN A 105 8.75 -19.92 5.77
CA GLN A 105 9.43 -20.95 6.54
C GLN A 105 9.02 -22.35 6.06
N THR A 106 9.91 -23.33 6.23
CA THR A 106 9.60 -24.72 5.90
C THR A 106 8.42 -25.22 6.74
N GLY A 107 7.38 -25.72 6.05
CA GLY A 107 6.19 -26.26 6.71
C GLY A 107 5.11 -25.23 7.04
N VAL A 108 5.29 -23.97 6.65
CA VAL A 108 4.26 -22.94 6.76
C VAL A 108 3.62 -22.72 5.38
N SER A 109 2.29 -22.83 5.34
CA SER A 109 1.46 -22.63 4.16
C SER A 109 0.88 -21.21 4.10
N ALA A 110 0.52 -20.75 2.90
CA ALA A 110 -0.17 -19.46 2.74
C ALA A 110 -1.51 -19.42 3.49
N SER A 111 -2.18 -20.57 3.67
CA SER A 111 -3.39 -20.66 4.49
C SER A 111 -3.09 -20.35 5.95
N GLU A 112 -2.07 -20.98 6.54
CA GLU A 112 -1.70 -20.71 7.95
C GLU A 112 -1.32 -19.24 8.16
N VAL A 113 -0.62 -18.62 7.20
CA VAL A 113 -0.27 -17.20 7.28
C VAL A 113 -1.50 -16.30 7.13
N GLN A 114 -2.41 -16.59 6.18
CA GLN A 114 -3.65 -15.80 6.02
C GLN A 114 -4.55 -15.89 7.25
N TYR A 115 -4.73 -17.09 7.83
CA TYR A 115 -5.50 -17.22 9.08
C TYR A 115 -4.80 -16.58 10.28
N ALA A 116 -3.47 -16.55 10.30
CA ALA A 116 -2.72 -15.80 11.31
C ALA A 116 -2.93 -14.29 11.16
N GLU A 117 -2.90 -13.76 9.94
CA GLU A 117 -3.13 -12.33 9.65
C GLU A 117 -4.55 -11.94 10.05
N TRP A 118 -5.57 -12.68 9.61
CA TRP A 118 -6.96 -12.35 9.93
C TRP A 118 -7.22 -12.32 11.44
N SER A 119 -6.43 -13.06 12.23
CA SER A 119 -6.55 -13.07 13.69
C SER A 119 -6.07 -11.78 14.36
N ILE A 120 -5.32 -10.94 13.65
CA ILE A 120 -4.82 -9.66 14.17
C ILE A 120 -5.98 -8.67 14.35
N PHE A 121 -6.79 -8.47 13.30
CA PHE A 121 -7.92 -7.55 13.34
C PHE A 121 -9.26 -8.20 13.70
N ASP A 122 -9.47 -9.47 13.33
CA ASP A 122 -10.73 -10.19 13.52
C ASP A 122 -10.58 -11.47 14.37
N PRO A 123 -9.94 -11.43 15.56
CA PRO A 123 -9.67 -12.62 16.37
C PRO A 123 -10.94 -13.36 16.79
N ALA A 124 -12.05 -12.64 17.01
CA ALA A 124 -13.33 -13.21 17.42
C ALA A 124 -13.96 -14.07 16.33
N ASP A 125 -13.81 -13.68 15.06
CA ASP A 125 -14.41 -14.37 13.91
C ASP A 125 -13.68 -15.67 13.57
N LEU A 126 -12.43 -15.82 14.03
CA LEU A 126 -11.64 -17.03 13.85
C LEU A 126 -11.74 -18.02 15.02
N MET A 127 -12.39 -17.64 16.12
CA MET A 127 -12.52 -18.52 17.28
C MET A 127 -13.26 -19.81 16.93
N GLY A 128 -12.59 -20.95 17.11
CA GLY A 128 -13.14 -22.27 16.81
C GLY A 128 -13.07 -22.66 15.33
N ASN A 129 -12.50 -21.82 14.47
CA ASN A 129 -12.19 -22.20 13.09
C ASN A 129 -11.05 -23.23 13.07
N SER A 130 -11.27 -24.38 12.45
CA SER A 130 -10.27 -25.46 12.39
C SER A 130 -9.02 -25.11 11.58
N LEU A 131 -9.09 -24.10 10.71
CA LEU A 131 -7.97 -23.62 9.90
C LEU A 131 -7.14 -22.56 10.62
N PHE A 132 -7.66 -21.95 11.69
CA PHE A 132 -6.87 -21.16 12.64
C PHE A 132 -6.27 -22.08 13.71
N ASP A 133 -5.43 -23.01 13.23
CA ASP A 133 -4.83 -24.05 14.04
C ASP A 133 -3.67 -23.53 14.91
N SER A 134 -2.94 -24.46 15.57
CA SER A 134 -1.81 -24.10 16.42
C SER A 134 -0.66 -23.42 15.67
N THR A 135 -0.47 -23.72 14.39
CA THR A 135 0.57 -23.08 13.58
C THR A 135 0.18 -21.64 13.28
N ALA A 136 -1.04 -21.41 12.81
CA ALA A 136 -1.55 -20.07 12.54
C ALA A 136 -1.55 -19.20 13.82
N GLN A 137 -1.96 -19.75 14.96
CA GLN A 137 -1.90 -19.07 16.26
C GLN A 137 -0.48 -18.71 16.67
N ALA A 138 0.49 -19.61 16.45
CA ALA A 138 1.90 -19.35 16.77
C ALA A 138 2.49 -18.25 15.87
N LEU A 139 2.14 -18.23 14.58
CA LEU A 139 2.55 -17.19 13.64
C LEU A 139 2.03 -15.82 14.08
N ALA A 140 0.73 -15.70 14.36
CA ALA A 140 0.11 -14.45 14.81
C ALA A 140 0.77 -13.93 16.11
N SER A 141 0.94 -14.82 17.10
CA SER A 141 1.59 -14.47 18.37
C SER A 141 3.05 -14.03 18.18
N SER A 142 3.78 -14.67 17.26
CA SER A 142 5.16 -14.31 16.95
C SER A 142 5.25 -12.94 16.27
N ALA A 143 4.37 -12.68 15.29
CA ALA A 143 4.29 -11.41 14.58
C ALA A 143 3.95 -10.25 15.52
N LEU A 144 2.95 -10.39 16.38
CA LEU A 144 2.60 -9.39 17.41
C LEU A 144 3.76 -9.12 18.37
N SER A 145 4.51 -10.16 18.75
CA SER A 145 5.70 -10.01 19.61
C SER A 145 6.83 -9.26 18.89
N ALA A 146 7.00 -9.49 17.59
CA ALA A 146 8.01 -8.85 16.76
C ALA A 146 7.61 -7.42 16.30
N ALA A 147 6.33 -7.08 16.28
CA ALA A 147 5.81 -5.79 15.83
C ALA A 147 6.42 -4.59 16.58
N ASN A 148 6.80 -4.76 17.85
CA ASN A 148 7.44 -3.72 18.66
C ASN A 148 8.98 -3.80 18.66
N ASN A 149 9.57 -4.61 17.79
CA ASN A 149 11.03 -4.70 17.71
C ASN A 149 11.61 -3.39 17.15
N GLN A 150 12.26 -2.63 18.04
CA GLN A 150 12.81 -1.31 17.71
C GLN A 150 13.86 -1.36 16.59
N GLN A 151 14.57 -2.48 16.42
CA GLN A 151 15.53 -2.65 15.34
C GLN A 151 14.83 -2.73 13.98
N LEU A 152 13.69 -3.43 13.88
CA LEU A 152 12.90 -3.49 12.65
C LEU A 152 12.31 -2.12 12.31
N ILE A 153 11.79 -1.42 13.32
CA ILE A 153 11.23 -0.08 13.16
C ILE A 153 12.31 0.90 12.67
N SER A 154 13.51 0.87 13.27
CA SER A 154 14.57 1.85 12.98
C SER A 154 15.39 1.52 11.73
N SER A 155 15.40 0.26 11.27
CA SER A 155 16.13 -0.14 10.07
C SER A 155 15.42 0.24 8.76
N GLY A 156 14.17 0.67 8.85
CA GLY A 156 13.32 0.89 7.68
C GLY A 156 12.77 -0.40 7.08
N TYR A 157 12.83 -1.53 7.81
CA TYR A 157 12.31 -2.84 7.36
C TYR A 157 10.89 -2.73 6.78
N PHE A 158 10.01 -1.96 7.43
CA PHE A 158 8.62 -1.83 7.00
C PHE A 158 8.40 -0.96 5.75
N SER A 159 9.42 -0.22 5.28
CA SER A 159 9.31 0.63 4.08
C SER A 159 9.15 -0.13 2.77
N GLN A 160 9.39 -1.45 2.79
CA GLN A 160 9.18 -2.33 1.65
C GLN A 160 7.72 -2.78 1.47
N PHE A 161 6.83 -2.40 2.39
CA PHE A 161 5.41 -2.75 2.37
C PHE A 161 4.53 -1.51 2.25
N THR A 162 3.35 -1.71 1.68
CA THR A 162 2.33 -0.67 1.50
C THR A 162 0.97 -1.23 1.90
N LEU A 163 0.23 -0.45 2.68
CA LEU A 163 -1.18 -0.67 2.97
C LEU A 163 -2.02 -0.05 1.87
N TYR A 164 -3.06 -0.75 1.45
CA TYR A 164 -4.06 -0.28 0.51
C TYR A 164 -5.38 -0.15 1.26
N ILE A 165 -5.66 1.04 1.78
CA ILE A 165 -6.81 1.33 2.62
C ILE A 165 -7.94 1.90 1.75
N PRO A 166 -9.17 1.37 1.79
CA PRO A 166 -10.29 1.95 1.06
C PRO A 166 -10.52 3.42 1.45
N ALA A 167 -10.68 4.30 0.46
CA ALA A 167 -10.86 5.74 0.72
C ALA A 167 -12.15 6.09 1.50
N ASN A 168 -13.12 5.17 1.50
CA ASN A 168 -14.32 5.21 2.34
C ASN A 168 -14.31 4.00 3.28
N ASP A 169 -13.29 3.90 4.13
CA ASP A 169 -13.19 2.85 5.13
C ASP A 169 -14.38 2.95 6.11
N THR A 170 -15.29 2.00 5.99
CA THR A 170 -16.46 1.84 6.84
C THR A 170 -16.52 0.38 7.27
N SER A 171 -17.18 0.07 8.39
CA SER A 171 -17.28 -1.30 8.89
C SER A 171 -18.01 -2.28 7.97
N SER A 172 -18.65 -1.80 6.90
CA SER A 172 -19.26 -2.60 5.82
C SER A 172 -18.65 -2.31 4.45
N GLY A 173 -17.51 -1.61 4.43
CA GLY A 173 -16.82 -1.21 3.21
C GLY A 173 -15.93 -2.33 2.66
N PRO A 174 -15.18 -2.03 1.58
CA PRO A 174 -14.20 -2.95 1.03
C PRO A 174 -13.16 -3.37 2.09
N GLN A 175 -12.50 -4.51 1.85
CA GLN A 175 -11.40 -5.01 2.67
C GLN A 175 -10.15 -4.09 2.56
N GLU A 176 -9.33 -4.09 3.61
CA GLU A 176 -7.98 -3.56 3.58
C GLU A 176 -7.00 -4.62 3.09
N PHE A 177 -5.89 -4.18 2.48
CA PHE A 177 -4.90 -5.07 1.92
C PHE A 177 -3.47 -4.60 2.22
N ILE A 178 -2.55 -5.56 2.23
CA ILE A 178 -1.11 -5.29 2.27
C ILE A 178 -0.42 -5.91 1.06
N GLY A 179 0.59 -5.19 0.56
CA GLY A 179 1.44 -5.67 -0.52
C GLY A 179 2.86 -5.16 -0.42
N THR A 180 3.72 -5.64 -1.31
CA THR A 180 5.02 -5.02 -1.54
C THR A 180 4.82 -3.60 -2.06
N ALA A 181 5.60 -2.65 -1.55
CA ALA A 181 5.56 -1.28 -2.02
C ALA A 181 5.89 -1.24 -3.52
N THR A 182 4.91 -0.87 -4.34
CA THR A 182 5.15 -0.59 -5.76
C THR A 182 5.94 0.69 -5.81
N THR A 183 7.26 0.60 -6.00
CA THR A 183 8.14 1.77 -6.06
C THR A 183 7.56 2.78 -7.06
N PRO A 184 7.03 3.93 -6.61
CA PRO A 184 6.70 4.98 -7.55
C PRO A 184 8.06 5.44 -8.08
N GLU A 185 8.35 5.25 -9.36
CA GLU A 185 9.48 5.97 -9.94
C GLU A 185 9.25 7.44 -9.64
N PRO A 186 10.10 8.07 -8.80
CA PRO A 186 9.72 9.32 -8.20
C PRO A 186 9.63 10.35 -9.32
N SER A 187 8.56 11.16 -9.29
CA SER A 187 8.40 12.38 -10.09
C SER A 187 9.62 13.33 -10.03
N SER A 188 10.59 13.04 -9.15
CA SER A 188 11.98 13.50 -9.22
C SER A 188 12.63 13.40 -10.60
N LEU A 189 12.34 12.39 -11.46
CA LEU A 189 12.86 12.39 -12.84
C LEU A 189 12.24 13.51 -13.69
N MET A 190 10.95 13.79 -13.53
CA MET A 190 10.29 14.91 -14.21
C MET A 190 10.71 16.27 -13.64
N LEU A 191 10.92 16.37 -12.32
CA LEU A 191 11.36 17.61 -11.67
C LEU A 191 12.85 17.90 -11.95
N PHE A 192 13.70 16.88 -11.98
CA PHE A 192 15.11 17.02 -12.39
C PHE A 192 15.24 17.30 -13.89
N GLY A 193 14.41 16.66 -14.73
CA GLY A 193 14.34 16.93 -16.17
C GLY A 193 13.88 18.35 -16.51
N SER A 194 12.88 18.87 -15.81
CA SER A 194 12.43 20.26 -15.98
C SER A 194 13.41 21.29 -15.40
N GLY A 195 14.11 20.98 -14.30
CA GLY A 195 15.16 21.82 -13.73
C GLY A 195 16.36 22.03 -14.65
N LEU A 196 16.82 20.98 -15.34
CA LEU A 196 17.92 21.04 -16.32
C LEU A 196 17.55 21.83 -17.59
N ILE A 197 16.32 21.67 -18.11
CA ILE A 197 15.82 22.45 -19.24
C ILE A 197 15.64 23.94 -18.87
N GLY A 198 15.17 24.21 -17.65
CA GLY A 198 15.05 25.55 -17.10
C GLY A 198 16.39 26.29 -17.04
N MET A 199 17.45 25.63 -16.56
CA MET A 199 18.81 26.22 -16.54
C MET A 199 19.40 26.41 -17.94
N ALA A 200 19.23 25.45 -18.85
CA ALA A 200 19.72 25.58 -20.23
C ALA A 200 19.10 26.80 -20.96
N GLY A 201 17.82 27.10 -20.70
CA GLY A 201 17.14 28.28 -21.24
C GLY A 201 17.63 29.63 -20.67
N VAL A 202 18.14 29.65 -19.43
CA VAL A 202 18.73 30.85 -18.80
C VAL A 202 20.14 31.09 -19.33
N VAL A 203 20.95 30.04 -19.48
CA VAL A 203 22.31 30.13 -20.05
C VAL A 203 22.28 30.60 -21.51
N ARG A 204 21.35 30.10 -22.34
CA ARG A 204 21.21 30.52 -23.74
C ARG A 204 20.83 32.00 -23.88
N ARG A 205 19.97 32.52 -22.99
CA ARG A 205 19.59 33.96 -22.98
C ARG A 205 20.76 34.88 -22.63
N LYS A 206 21.74 34.38 -21.86
CA LYS A 206 22.93 35.14 -21.49
C LYS A 206 23.98 35.16 -22.60
N LEU A 207 24.11 34.07 -23.37
CA LEU A 207 25.07 33.96 -24.47
C LEU A 207 24.63 34.66 -25.77
N VAL A 208 23.32 34.81 -26.01
CA VAL A 208 22.79 35.52 -27.21
C VAL A 208 22.74 37.05 -27.02
N ARG A 209 22.98 37.55 -25.80
CA ARG A 209 22.97 38.98 -25.45
C ARG A 209 24.38 39.58 -25.22
N SER A 210 25.45 38.83 -25.51
CA SER A 210 26.82 39.33 -25.63
C SER A 210 27.23 39.33 -27.10
#